data_AF-A0A7K2JS01-F1
#
_entry.id   AF-A0A7K2JS01-F1
#
_cell.length_a   1.000
_cell.length_b   1.000
_cell.length_c   1.000
_cell.angle_alpha   90.00
_cell.angle_beta   90.00
_cell.angle_gamma   90.00
#
_symmetry.space_group_name_H-M   'P 1'
#
loop_
_entity.id
_entity.type
_entity.pdbx_description
1 polymer ?
#
loop_
_entity_poly.entity_id
_entity_poly.type
_entity_poly.pdbx_seq_one_letter_code
_entity_poly.pdbx_strand_id
1 'polypeptide(L)'
;MKMVLAMRHGLLPQTLHVDEPSPHVDWSSGAVRLLTEPAPWVEGEEPRRAGVSAFGVSGTNAHVILEEAPADEGEPVAEPSSGVSPAVVPWMVSAKSEAALR
;
A
#
# COMPACT_ATOMS: atom_id res chain seq x y z
N MET A 1 -6.98 -3.77 -1.72
CA MET A 1 -5.52 -3.66 -1.48
C MET A 1 -4.88 -2.36 -1.98
N LYS A 2 -5.53 -1.57 -2.86
CA LYS A 2 -4.99 -0.31 -3.46
C LYS A 2 -4.17 0.55 -2.50
N MET A 3 -4.74 0.94 -1.35
CA MET A 3 -4.08 1.90 -0.44
C MET A 3 -2.86 1.32 0.28
N VAL A 4 -2.88 0.03 0.64
CA VAL A 4 -1.72 -0.64 1.25
C VAL A 4 -0.55 -0.69 0.26
N LEU A 5 -0.82 -0.97 -1.02
CA LEU A 5 0.20 -0.95 -2.06
C LEU A 5 0.70 0.48 -2.32
N ALA A 6 -0.19 1.46 -2.32
CA ALA A 6 0.18 2.87 -2.48
C ALA A 6 1.14 3.35 -1.37
N MET A 7 0.90 2.95 -0.12
CA MET A 7 1.82 3.20 1.00
C MET A 7 3.16 2.50 0.79
N ARG A 8 3.15 1.19 0.51
CA ARG A 8 4.38 0.40 0.29
C ARG A 8 5.27 0.97 -0.83
N HIS A 9 4.66 1.53 -1.86
CA HIS A 9 5.37 2.07 -3.02
C HIS A 9 5.59 3.59 -2.95
N GLY A 10 5.12 4.27 -1.90
CA GLY A 10 5.21 5.73 -1.78
C GLY A 10 4.59 6.47 -2.97
N LEU A 11 3.51 5.93 -3.55
CA LEU A 11 2.90 6.45 -4.78
C LEU A 11 1.38 6.33 -4.71
N LEU A 12 0.69 7.46 -4.87
CA LEU A 12 -0.76 7.49 -5.07
C LEU A 12 -1.08 7.22 -6.55
N PRO A 13 -1.80 6.15 -6.90
CA PRO A 13 -2.11 5.83 -8.29
C PRO A 13 -3.30 6.65 -8.81
N GLN A 14 -3.25 7.04 -10.09
CA GLN A 14 -4.31 7.79 -10.75
C GLN A 14 -5.68 7.10 -10.69
N THR A 15 -6.72 7.93 -10.72
CA THR A 15 -8.11 7.54 -10.96
C THR A 15 -8.38 7.66 -12.45
N LEU A 16 -8.78 6.56 -13.08
CA LEU A 16 -9.07 6.52 -14.51
C LEU A 16 -10.46 7.08 -14.84
N HIS A 17 -10.67 7.41 -16.12
CA HIS A 17 -11.95 7.91 -16.67
C HIS A 17 -12.43 9.22 -16.03
N VAL A 18 -11.48 10.08 -15.66
CA VAL A 18 -11.74 11.45 -15.20
C VAL A 18 -11.33 12.40 -16.31
N ASP A 19 -12.19 12.57 -17.31
CA ASP A 19 -11.99 13.57 -18.38
C ASP A 19 -12.29 14.98 -17.86
N GLU A 20 -13.40 15.13 -17.13
CA GLU A 20 -13.82 16.34 -16.43
C GLU A 20 -14.43 15.95 -15.07
N PRO A 21 -14.14 16.69 -13.97
CA PRO A 21 -14.81 16.47 -12.69
C PRO A 21 -16.33 16.65 -12.80
N SER A 22 -17.11 15.88 -12.05
CA SER A 22 -18.58 16.00 -12.07
C SER A 22 -19.01 17.44 -11.72
N PRO A 23 -19.89 18.08 -12.52
CA PRO A 23 -20.39 19.43 -12.24
C PRO A 23 -21.39 19.47 -11.08
N HIS A 24 -21.85 18.31 -10.60
CA HIS A 24 -22.76 18.17 -9.47
C HIS A 24 -22.03 18.24 -8.11
N VAL A 25 -20.71 18.37 -8.13
CA VAL A 25 -19.88 18.50 -6.92
C VAL A 25 -19.18 19.85 -6.99
N ASP A 26 -19.29 20.63 -5.93
CA ASP A 26 -18.46 21.83 -5.76
C ASP A 26 -17.08 21.41 -5.28
N TRP A 27 -16.13 21.39 -6.21
CA TRP A 27 -14.73 21.03 -5.94
C TRP A 27 -13.93 22.20 -5.32
N SER A 28 -14.48 23.42 -5.28
CA SER A 28 -13.77 24.60 -4.79
C SER A 28 -13.87 24.80 -3.28
N SER A 29 -14.89 24.22 -2.65
CA SER A 29 -15.23 24.47 -1.23
C SER A 29 -14.67 23.44 -0.25
N GLY A 30 -13.75 22.56 -0.66
CA GLY A 30 -13.28 21.45 0.16
C GLY A 30 -11.77 21.20 0.14
N ALA A 31 -11.29 20.40 1.10
CA ALA A 31 -9.91 19.90 1.18
C ALA A 31 -9.70 18.62 0.33
N VAL A 32 -10.51 18.43 -0.71
CA VAL A 32 -10.52 17.21 -1.53
C VAL A 32 -10.18 17.56 -2.97
N ARG A 33 -9.31 16.75 -3.58
CA ARG A 33 -8.93 16.87 -4.99
C ARG A 33 -8.97 15.50 -5.67
N LEU A 34 -9.43 15.46 -6.91
CA LEU A 34 -9.33 14.27 -7.74
C LEU A 34 -7.87 14.01 -8.14
N LEU A 35 -7.46 12.76 -8.00
CA LEU A 35 -6.13 12.30 -8.38
C LEU A 35 -6.16 11.78 -9.81
N THR A 36 -6.03 12.69 -10.79
CA THR A 36 -6.08 12.39 -12.23
C THR A 36 -4.74 11.87 -12.78
N GLU A 37 -3.65 12.08 -12.05
CA GLU A 37 -2.32 11.62 -12.39
C GLU A 37 -1.69 10.92 -11.19
N PRO A 38 -0.76 9.97 -11.39
CA PRO A 38 0.00 9.39 -10.29
C PRO A 38 0.81 10.48 -9.57
N ALA A 39 0.80 10.46 -8.24
CA ALA A 39 1.54 11.44 -7.44
C ALA A 39 2.43 10.74 -6.41
N PRO A 40 3.69 11.17 -6.22
CA PRO A 40 4.51 10.69 -5.11
C PRO A 40 3.78 10.92 -3.78
N TRP A 41 3.70 9.88 -2.97
CA TRP A 41 3.28 10.00 -1.58
C TRP A 41 4.54 10.09 -0.74
N VAL A 42 5.09 11.29 -0.58
CA VAL A 42 6.37 11.48 0.11
C VAL A 42 6.23 11.10 1.59
N GLU A 43 7.27 10.47 2.15
CA GLU A 43 7.36 10.19 3.58
C GLU A 43 7.67 11.50 4.31
N GLY A 44 6.95 11.78 5.39
CA GLY A 44 7.12 13.01 6.17
C GLY A 44 7.40 12.70 7.63
N GLU A 45 7.30 13.72 8.48
CA GLU A 45 7.39 13.56 9.94
C GLU A 45 6.22 12.74 10.51
N GLU A 46 5.10 12.67 9.80
CA GLU A 46 3.90 11.93 10.18
C GLU A 46 3.72 10.70 9.27
N PRO A 47 3.22 9.57 9.82
CA PRO A 47 2.95 8.39 9.02
C PRO A 47 1.85 8.69 7.99
N ARG A 48 1.98 8.11 6.80
CA ARG A 48 0.95 8.25 5.76
C ARG A 48 -0.35 7.61 6.25
N ARG A 49 -1.47 8.32 6.07
CA ARG A 49 -2.82 7.85 6.45
C ARG A 49 -3.78 7.87 5.27
N ALA A 50 -4.60 6.84 5.14
CA ALA A 50 -5.64 6.73 4.11
C ALA A 50 -7.00 6.40 4.72
N GLY A 51 -8.06 7.05 4.25
CA GLY A 51 -9.43 6.58 4.45
C GLY A 51 -9.84 5.61 3.34
N VAL A 52 -10.50 4.51 3.71
CA VAL A 52 -11.16 3.59 2.78
C VAL A 52 -12.63 3.48 3.18
N SER A 53 -13.52 3.93 2.29
CA SER A 53 -14.96 3.88 2.50
C SER A 53 -15.61 2.84 1.59
N ALA A 54 -16.64 2.17 2.10
CA ALA A 54 -17.53 1.30 1.34
C ALA A 54 -18.99 1.58 1.71
N PHE A 55 -19.84 1.74 0.70
CA PHE A 55 -21.26 2.04 0.84
C PHE A 55 -22.07 0.96 0.13
N GLY A 56 -22.75 0.09 0.89
CA GLY A 56 -23.53 -1.01 0.34
C GLY A 56 -24.92 -0.57 -0.12
N VAL A 57 -25.46 -1.22 -1.15
CA VAL A 57 -26.80 -0.93 -1.69
C VAL A 57 -27.92 -1.10 -0.64
N SER A 58 -27.71 -1.95 0.37
CA SER A 58 -28.62 -2.13 1.51
C SER A 58 -28.64 -0.95 2.49
N GLY A 59 -27.73 0.02 2.34
CA GLY A 59 -27.51 1.11 3.29
C GLY A 59 -26.47 0.81 4.37
N THR A 60 -25.83 -0.36 4.36
CA THR A 60 -24.73 -0.67 5.29
C THR A 60 -23.45 0.02 4.85
N ASN A 61 -22.87 0.82 5.75
CA ASN A 61 -21.66 1.59 5.48
C ASN A 61 -20.50 1.07 6.32
N ALA A 62 -19.30 1.10 5.76
CA ALA A 62 -18.06 0.82 6.47
C ALA A 62 -17.00 1.87 6.11
N HIS A 63 -16.20 2.25 7.09
CA HIS A 63 -15.07 3.16 6.92
C HIS A 63 -13.89 2.68 7.75
N VAL A 64 -12.71 2.66 7.15
CA VAL A 64 -11.47 2.25 7.79
C VAL A 64 -10.41 3.32 7.55
N ILE A 65 -9.71 3.70 8.60
CA ILE A 65 -8.47 4.47 8.50
C ILE A 65 -7.30 3.48 8.51
N LEU A 66 -6.45 3.58 7.49
CA LEU A 66 -5.19 2.87 7.39
C LEU A 66 -4.06 3.84 7.73
N GLU A 67 -3.10 3.37 8.50
CA GLU A 67 -1.86 4.06 8.77
C GLU A 67 -0.71 3.20 8.23
N GLU A 68 0.32 3.86 7.73
CA GLU A 68 1.59 3.25 7.37
C GLU A 68 2.18 2.48 8.55
N ALA A 69 2.82 1.35 8.27
CA ALA A 69 3.51 0.58 9.30
C ALA A 69 4.69 1.42 9.86
N PRO A 70 5.02 1.28 11.15
CA PRO A 70 6.23 1.90 11.70
C PRO A 70 7.45 1.54 10.86
N ALA A 71 8.39 2.49 10.74
CA ALA A 71 9.68 2.19 10.13
C ALA A 71 10.31 1.00 10.86
N ASP A 72 10.82 0.04 10.09
CA ASP A 72 11.57 -1.06 10.64
C ASP A 72 12.93 -0.51 11.06
N GLU A 73 13.04 -0.05 12.31
CA GLU A 73 14.29 0.38 12.94
C GLU A 73 15.25 -0.80 13.19
N GLY A 74 15.03 -1.95 12.54
CA GLY A 74 15.84 -3.14 12.64
C GLY A 74 17.33 -2.78 12.63
N GLU A 75 18.06 -3.33 13.60
CA GLU A 75 19.50 -3.12 13.73
C GLU A 75 20.14 -3.26 12.34
N PRO A 76 21.02 -2.31 11.94
CA PRO A 76 21.68 -2.41 10.65
C PRO A 76 22.28 -3.81 10.55
N VAL A 77 21.88 -4.54 9.51
CA VAL A 77 22.37 -5.91 9.27
C VAL A 77 23.88 -5.83 9.39
N ALA A 78 24.42 -6.40 10.47
CA ALA A 78 25.86 -6.40 10.69
C ALA A 78 26.48 -6.99 9.42
N GLU A 79 27.44 -6.28 8.83
CA GLU A 79 28.15 -6.78 7.67
C GLU A 79 28.52 -8.24 7.94
N PRO A 80 28.21 -9.17 7.02
CA PRO A 80 28.39 -10.58 7.29
C PRO A 80 29.83 -10.79 7.75
N SER A 81 30.00 -11.14 9.02
CA SER A 81 31.33 -11.38 9.58
C SER A 81 32.03 -12.36 8.65
N SER A 82 33.20 -11.99 8.16
CA SER A 82 33.96 -12.69 7.12
C SER A 82 34.46 -14.09 7.52
N GLY A 83 33.87 -14.70 8.56
CA GLY A 83 34.19 -16.01 9.11
C GLY A 83 33.03 -17.01 9.13
N VAL A 84 31.85 -16.68 8.58
CA VAL A 84 30.77 -17.67 8.43
C VAL A 84 30.98 -18.43 7.13
N SER A 85 31.50 -19.66 7.22
CA SER A 85 31.43 -20.61 6.11
C SER A 85 29.98 -20.71 5.63
N PRO A 86 29.70 -20.72 4.30
CA PRO A 86 28.33 -20.78 3.81
C PRO A 86 27.66 -22.04 4.35
N ALA A 87 26.74 -21.87 5.30
CA ALA A 87 25.95 -22.97 5.81
C ALA A 87 25.04 -23.44 4.69
N VAL A 88 25.04 -24.74 4.40
CA VAL A 88 24.05 -25.34 3.50
C VAL A 88 22.71 -25.29 4.21
N VAL A 89 21.81 -24.40 3.79
CA VAL A 89 20.46 -24.28 4.34
C VAL A 89 19.49 -25.03 3.42
N PRO A 90 18.80 -26.08 3.89
CA PRO A 90 17.77 -26.73 3.09
C PRO A 90 16.53 -25.84 3.00
N TRP A 91 16.07 -25.55 1.77
CA TRP A 91 14.82 -24.84 1.53
C TRP A 91 13.71 -25.86 1.28
N MET A 92 12.94 -26.15 2.32
CA MET A 92 11.81 -27.07 2.19
C MET A 92 10.61 -26.35 1.56
N VAL A 93 10.11 -26.90 0.46
CA VAL A 93 8.89 -26.47 -0.20
C VAL A 93 7.89 -27.63 -0.20
N SER A 94 6.60 -27.30 -0.08
CA SER A 94 5.52 -28.29 -0.12
C SER A 94 4.29 -27.70 -0.80
N ALA A 95 3.48 -28.55 -1.44
CA ALA A 95 2.24 -28.16 -2.07
C ALA A 95 1.19 -29.27 -1.96
N LYS A 96 -0.09 -28.94 -2.14
CA LYS A 96 -1.21 -29.90 -1.99
C LYS A 96 -1.27 -30.96 -3.11
N SER A 97 -0.55 -30.78 -4.21
CA SER A 97 -0.49 -31.74 -5.33
C SER A 97 0.88 -31.68 -5.99
N GLU A 98 1.22 -32.73 -6.73
CA GLU A 98 2.46 -32.82 -7.52
C GLU A 98 2.57 -31.68 -8.55
N ALA A 99 1.45 -31.35 -9.22
CA ALA A 99 1.41 -30.27 -10.20
C ALA A 99 1.62 -28.87 -9.59
N ALA A 100 1.32 -28.68 -8.29
CA ALA A 100 1.59 -27.43 -7.60
C ALA A 100 3.00 -27.37 -6.97
N LEU A 101 3.68 -28.52 -6.89
CA LEU A 101 5.05 -28.62 -6.37
C LEU A 101 6.10 -28.46 -7.47
N ARG A 102 5.78 -28.91 -8.69
CA ARG A 102 6.64 -28.76 -9.88
C ARG A 102 6.51 -27.37 -10.49
#